data_AF-A0A0B4GI42-F1
#
_entry.id   AF-A0A0B4GI42-F1
#
_cell.length_a   1.000
_cell.length_b   1.000
_cell.length_c   1.000
_cell.angle_alpha   90.00
_cell.angle_beta   90.00
_cell.angle_gamma   90.00
#
_symmetry.space_group_name_H-M   'P 1'
#
loop_
_entity.id
_entity.type
_entity.pdbx_description
1 polymer ?
#
loop_
_entity_poly.entity_id
_entity_poly.type
_entity_poly.pdbx_seq_one_letter_code
_entity_poly.pdbx_strand_id
1 'polypeptide(L)'
;MYGTRLPYRVTEADRKQFRIADPALTTKTKREVFDLVHANKQDFSIALLILVQAIDLLTGDSLLHVAVRAQSMNSVIHLMEGFDRTNNPRNPFDHWSRHAFIAHQNRDGDTVFHVAARSGNLKLMIMLYRFINNHWSALDPDMEDEESPENDKFPKTVDEGYSSSRLMLLITKNRAGRGAAAEARFVGNYEISGWLDAVANRLDPEGSRRTGQGISDMVDIVMEGFCYDLMIERKQRETQEKLLTSFSYLRV
;
A
#
# COMPACT_ATOMS: atom_id res chain seq x y z
N MET A 1 6.73 -12.01 7.25
CA MET A 1 6.99 -10.56 7.11
C MET A 1 5.88 -10.01 6.22
N TYR A 2 5.00 -9.21 6.79
CA TYR A 2 3.88 -8.60 6.09
C TYR A 2 4.38 -7.41 5.29
N GLY A 3 4.44 -7.61 3.99
CA GLY A 3 4.99 -6.66 3.05
C GLY A 3 4.89 -7.28 1.68
N THR A 4 4.01 -6.74 0.85
CA THR A 4 3.83 -7.30 -0.48
C THR A 4 4.86 -6.68 -1.41
N ARG A 5 5.78 -7.53 -1.87
CA ARG A 5 6.63 -7.16 -3.00
C ARG A 5 5.77 -7.26 -4.25
N LEU A 6 5.22 -6.12 -4.68
CA LEU A 6 4.73 -5.94 -6.04
C LEU A 6 5.90 -6.20 -7.01
N PRO A 7 5.63 -6.68 -8.24
CA PRO A 7 4.32 -6.67 -8.89
C PRO A 7 3.57 -8.02 -8.87
N TYR A 8 2.26 -7.94 -8.64
CA TYR A 8 1.32 -8.91 -9.22
C TYR A 8 1.17 -8.57 -10.71
N ARG A 9 1.32 -9.56 -11.59
CA ARG A 9 1.17 -9.35 -13.03
C ARG A 9 -0.30 -9.50 -13.38
N VAL A 10 -0.95 -8.42 -13.84
CA VAL A 10 -2.34 -8.52 -14.31
C VAL A 10 -2.36 -9.17 -15.70
N THR A 11 -2.97 -10.35 -15.80
CA THR A 11 -3.13 -11.11 -17.05
C THR A 11 -4.36 -10.66 -17.84
N GLU A 12 -4.48 -11.04 -19.11
CA GLU A 12 -5.70 -10.81 -19.89
C GLU A 12 -6.93 -11.52 -19.29
N ALA A 13 -6.71 -12.68 -18.65
CA ALA A 13 -7.75 -13.38 -17.91
C ALA A 13 -8.24 -12.54 -16.72
N ASP A 14 -7.33 -11.95 -15.95
CA ASP A 14 -7.67 -11.00 -14.87
C ASP A 14 -8.42 -9.79 -15.43
N ARG A 15 -7.96 -9.22 -16.55
CA ARG A 15 -8.64 -8.08 -17.17
C ARG A 15 -10.08 -8.40 -17.51
N LYS A 16 -10.31 -9.55 -18.16
CA LYS A 16 -11.66 -10.02 -18.50
C LYS A 16 -12.49 -10.27 -17.25
N GLN A 17 -11.93 -10.92 -16.24
CA GLN A 17 -12.65 -11.29 -15.03
C GLN A 17 -13.05 -10.07 -14.18
N PHE A 18 -12.16 -9.09 -14.04
CA PHE A 18 -12.39 -7.88 -13.22
C PHE A 18 -12.81 -6.66 -14.01
N ARG A 19 -13.07 -6.84 -15.31
CA ARG A 19 -13.48 -5.77 -16.22
C ARG A 19 -12.47 -4.61 -16.21
N ILE A 20 -11.18 -4.96 -16.20
CA ILE A 20 -10.08 -4.00 -16.29
C ILE A 20 -9.98 -3.56 -17.76
N ALA A 21 -10.32 -2.31 -18.03
CA ALA A 21 -10.43 -1.81 -19.39
C ALA A 21 -9.07 -1.55 -20.06
N ASP A 22 -8.08 -1.09 -19.30
CA ASP A 22 -6.78 -0.70 -19.87
C ASP A 22 -5.89 -1.90 -20.20
N PRO A 23 -4.91 -1.79 -21.12
CA PRO A 23 -3.90 -2.80 -21.39
C PRO A 23 -2.77 -2.81 -20.34
N ALA A 24 -1.84 -3.77 -20.43
CA ALA A 24 -0.65 -3.80 -19.57
C ALA A 24 0.30 -2.64 -19.92
N LEU A 25 0.98 -2.05 -18.94
CA LEU A 25 2.03 -1.08 -19.25
C LEU A 25 3.19 -1.75 -19.97
N THR A 26 3.55 -1.17 -21.10
CA THR A 26 4.85 -1.42 -21.72
C THR A 26 5.96 -0.82 -20.87
N THR A 27 7.20 -1.29 -21.04
CA THR A 27 8.38 -0.68 -20.39
C THR A 27 8.51 0.81 -20.72
N LYS A 28 8.15 1.20 -21.95
CA LYS A 28 8.14 2.60 -22.39
C LYS A 28 7.13 3.43 -21.58
N THR A 29 5.89 2.97 -21.51
CA THR A 29 4.81 3.65 -20.77
C THR A 29 5.13 3.73 -19.28
N LYS A 30 5.72 2.67 -18.68
CA LYS A 30 6.19 2.75 -17.28
C LYS A 30 7.15 3.91 -17.09
N ARG A 31 8.19 4.00 -17.93
CA ARG A 31 9.19 5.07 -17.85
C ARG A 31 8.55 6.45 -17.98
N GLU A 32 7.69 6.65 -18.98
CA GLU A 32 7.00 7.92 -19.20
C GLU A 32 6.21 8.37 -17.96
N VAL A 33 5.54 7.44 -17.27
CA VAL A 33 4.74 7.77 -16.08
C VAL A 33 5.62 8.12 -14.89
N PHE A 34 6.72 7.39 -14.70
CA PHE A 34 7.71 7.77 -13.69
C PHE A 34 8.28 9.16 -13.99
N ASP A 35 8.62 9.45 -15.24
CA ASP A 35 9.14 10.76 -15.66
C ASP A 35 8.12 11.88 -15.38
N LEU A 36 6.82 11.64 -15.63
CA LEU A 36 5.74 12.57 -15.32
C LEU A 36 5.61 12.82 -13.81
N VAL A 37 5.59 11.77 -12.99
CA VAL A 37 5.51 11.91 -11.53
C VAL A 37 6.75 12.62 -10.97
N HIS A 38 7.94 12.32 -11.48
CA HIS A 38 9.19 13.02 -11.13
C HIS A 38 9.14 14.51 -11.50
N ALA A 39 8.58 14.83 -12.67
CA ALA A 39 8.39 16.20 -13.11
C ALA A 39 7.22 16.93 -12.41
N ASN A 40 6.56 16.27 -11.45
CA ASN A 40 5.35 16.76 -10.80
C ASN A 40 4.23 17.12 -11.80
N LYS A 41 4.12 16.35 -12.88
CA LYS A 41 3.08 16.49 -13.90
C LYS A 41 2.08 15.36 -13.73
N GLN A 42 0.82 15.71 -13.52
CA GLN A 42 -0.28 14.76 -13.33
C GLN A 42 -1.04 14.45 -14.63
N ASP A 43 -0.45 14.76 -15.79
CA ASP A 43 -1.05 14.54 -17.12
C ASP A 43 -0.90 13.08 -17.57
N PHE A 44 -1.45 12.17 -16.77
CA PHE A 44 -1.59 10.77 -17.14
C PHE A 44 -2.94 10.23 -16.64
N SER A 45 -3.65 9.57 -17.55
CA SER A 45 -4.86 8.79 -17.25
C SER A 45 -4.50 7.31 -17.36
N ILE A 46 -4.33 6.66 -16.22
CA ILE A 46 -3.93 5.25 -16.13
C ILE A 46 -4.83 4.58 -15.11
N ALA A 47 -5.46 3.46 -15.48
CA ALA A 47 -6.26 2.71 -14.53
C ALA A 47 -5.45 2.29 -13.30
N LEU A 48 -6.14 2.22 -12.18
CA LEU A 48 -5.62 1.90 -10.84
C LEU A 48 -4.79 0.62 -10.80
N LEU A 49 -5.33 -0.39 -11.48
CA LEU A 49 -4.74 -1.73 -11.56
C LEU A 49 -3.43 -1.72 -12.34
N ILE A 50 -3.21 -0.67 -13.10
CA ILE A 50 -2.00 -0.43 -13.85
C ILE A 50 -0.98 0.36 -13.02
N LEU A 51 -1.43 1.28 -12.16
CA LEU A 51 -0.58 2.01 -11.21
C LEU A 51 0.14 1.07 -10.24
N VAL A 52 -0.53 0.03 -9.72
CA VAL A 52 0.10 -0.97 -8.82
C VAL A 52 1.15 -1.84 -9.52
N GLN A 53 1.25 -1.81 -10.85
CA GLN A 53 2.26 -2.51 -11.64
C GLN A 53 3.42 -1.63 -12.09
N ALA A 54 3.30 -0.31 -11.91
CA ALA A 54 4.33 0.67 -12.20
C ALA A 54 5.34 0.70 -11.04
N ILE A 55 6.24 -0.28 -11.05
CA ILE A 55 7.35 -0.44 -10.11
C ILE A 55 8.66 -0.16 -10.83
N ASP A 56 9.48 0.71 -10.26
CA ASP A 56 10.84 0.98 -10.72
C ASP A 56 11.70 -0.28 -10.58
N LEU A 57 12.34 -0.70 -11.67
CA LEU A 57 13.09 -1.96 -11.68
C LEU A 57 14.42 -1.89 -10.92
N LEU A 58 14.95 -0.71 -10.63
CA LEU A 58 16.22 -0.50 -9.95
C LEU A 58 16.03 -0.37 -8.44
N THR A 59 15.05 0.41 -8.00
CA THR A 59 14.78 0.68 -6.58
C THR A 59 13.65 -0.16 -6.00
N GLY A 60 12.78 -0.69 -6.86
CA GLY A 60 11.53 -1.31 -6.43
C GLY A 60 10.50 -0.30 -5.94
N ASP A 61 10.67 1.00 -6.19
CA ASP A 61 9.69 2.00 -5.78
C ASP A 61 8.42 1.91 -6.63
N SER A 62 7.26 2.05 -6.00
CA SER A 62 6.04 2.38 -6.74
C SER A 62 5.98 3.88 -7.08
N LEU A 63 5.08 4.27 -7.96
CA LEU A 63 4.79 5.69 -8.24
C LEU A 63 4.46 6.48 -6.95
N LEU A 64 3.81 5.85 -5.96
CA LEU A 64 3.53 6.51 -4.69
C LEU A 64 4.79 6.76 -3.87
N HIS A 65 5.75 5.82 -3.85
CA HIS A 65 7.05 6.06 -3.21
C HIS A 65 7.75 7.28 -3.84
N VAL A 66 7.71 7.38 -5.17
CA VAL A 66 8.32 8.50 -5.90
C VAL A 66 7.62 9.82 -5.58
N ALA A 67 6.29 9.86 -5.63
CA ALA A 67 5.51 11.06 -5.32
C ALA A 67 5.73 11.55 -3.87
N VAL A 68 5.74 10.61 -2.90
CA VAL A 68 5.99 10.89 -1.48
C VAL A 68 7.42 11.39 -1.26
N ARG A 69 8.41 10.76 -1.91
CA ARG A 69 9.82 11.19 -1.81
C ARG A 69 10.03 12.58 -2.39
N ALA A 70 9.33 12.92 -3.46
CA ALA A 70 9.32 14.26 -4.04
C ALA A 70 8.53 15.27 -3.18
N GLN A 71 7.88 14.84 -2.10
CA GLN A 71 6.97 15.62 -1.26
C GLN A 71 5.86 16.32 -2.05
N SER A 72 5.46 15.75 -3.19
CA SER A 72 4.42 16.33 -4.02
C SER A 72 3.04 15.90 -3.53
N MET A 73 2.39 16.76 -2.75
CA MET A 73 0.99 16.57 -2.34
C MET A 73 0.08 16.34 -3.54
N ASN A 74 0.21 17.13 -4.61
CA ASN A 74 -0.63 17.01 -5.81
C ASN A 74 -0.47 15.66 -6.50
N SER A 75 0.77 15.16 -6.66
CA SER A 75 0.99 13.85 -7.25
C SER A 75 0.46 12.72 -6.36
N VAL A 76 0.59 12.86 -5.04
CA VAL A 76 0.03 11.88 -4.09
C VAL A 76 -1.50 11.88 -4.15
N ILE A 77 -2.14 13.05 -4.11
CA ILE A 77 -3.59 13.23 -4.26
C ILE A 77 -4.05 12.60 -5.58
N HIS A 78 -3.45 12.96 -6.71
CA HIS A 78 -3.82 12.43 -8.03
C HIS A 78 -3.72 10.90 -8.10
N LEU A 79 -2.65 10.32 -7.53
CA LEU A 79 -2.50 8.86 -7.46
C LEU A 79 -3.54 8.22 -6.54
N MET A 80 -3.90 8.86 -5.42
CA MET A 80 -4.87 8.37 -4.44
C MET A 80 -6.32 8.51 -4.90
N GLU A 81 -6.66 9.62 -5.56
CA GLU A 81 -7.98 9.89 -6.17
C GLU A 81 -8.38 8.82 -7.16
N GLY A 82 -7.40 8.23 -7.84
CA GLY A 82 -7.64 7.04 -8.65
C GLY A 82 -8.39 5.97 -7.85
N PHE A 83 -7.94 5.66 -6.63
CA PHE A 83 -8.55 4.64 -5.77
C PHE A 83 -9.82 5.14 -5.05
N ASP A 84 -10.07 6.45 -5.03
CA ASP A 84 -11.12 7.09 -4.22
C ASP A 84 -12.52 6.98 -4.85
N ARG A 85 -12.65 6.41 -6.06
CA ARG A 85 -13.92 6.45 -6.83
C ARG A 85 -14.36 5.15 -7.50
N THR A 86 -13.77 3.99 -7.16
CA THR A 86 -14.27 2.69 -7.67
C THR A 86 -15.36 2.11 -6.79
N ASN A 87 -16.53 2.75 -6.84
CA ASN A 87 -17.88 2.30 -7.22
C ASN A 87 -18.29 0.80 -7.21
N ASN A 88 -17.51 -0.13 -6.67
CA ASN A 88 -17.98 -1.49 -6.47
C ASN A 88 -17.30 -2.13 -5.24
N PRO A 89 -17.83 -1.93 -4.02
CA PRO A 89 -17.32 -2.60 -2.82
C PRO A 89 -17.36 -4.14 -2.93
N ARG A 90 -17.98 -4.70 -3.97
CA ARG A 90 -18.03 -6.13 -4.25
C ARG A 90 -16.88 -6.64 -5.12
N ASN A 91 -15.96 -5.79 -5.60
CA ASN A 91 -14.82 -6.24 -6.40
C ASN A 91 -13.58 -6.51 -5.50
N PRO A 92 -13.19 -7.78 -5.27
CA PRO A 92 -12.05 -8.12 -4.43
C PRO A 92 -10.73 -7.47 -4.87
N PHE A 93 -10.58 -7.20 -6.18
CA PHE A 93 -9.37 -6.56 -6.71
C PHE A 93 -9.23 -5.10 -6.33
N ASP A 94 -10.32 -4.38 -6.13
CA ASP A 94 -10.27 -2.97 -5.76
C ASP A 94 -9.79 -2.83 -4.31
N HIS A 95 -10.28 -3.69 -3.40
CA HIS A 95 -9.80 -3.80 -2.03
C HIS A 95 -8.31 -4.18 -1.98
N TRP A 96 -7.94 -5.26 -2.67
CA TRP A 96 -6.56 -5.71 -2.73
C TRP A 96 -5.62 -4.64 -3.28
N SER A 97 -5.95 -4.04 -4.44
CA SER A 97 -5.05 -3.14 -5.15
C SER A 97 -4.77 -1.86 -4.37
N ARG A 98 -5.79 -1.29 -3.74
CA ARG A 98 -5.64 -0.13 -2.85
C ARG A 98 -4.70 -0.43 -1.70
N HIS A 99 -4.95 -1.52 -0.97
CA HIS A 99 -4.12 -1.88 0.16
C HIS A 99 -2.69 -2.22 -0.28
N ALA A 100 -2.53 -3.00 -1.36
CA ALA A 100 -1.23 -3.33 -1.92
C ALA A 100 -0.45 -2.10 -2.38
N PHE A 101 -1.11 -1.05 -2.87
CA PHE A 101 -0.46 0.19 -3.29
C PHE A 101 0.25 0.90 -2.13
N ILE A 102 -0.36 0.91 -0.94
CA ILE A 102 0.20 1.51 0.28
C ILE A 102 1.15 0.54 1.00
N ALA A 103 0.80 -0.75 1.06
CA ALA A 103 1.54 -1.79 1.76
C ALA A 103 2.75 -2.32 0.97
N HIS A 104 2.97 -1.81 -0.24
CA HIS A 104 4.10 -2.19 -1.06
C HIS A 104 5.42 -1.86 -0.35
N GLN A 105 6.34 -2.84 -0.31
CA GLN A 105 7.71 -2.62 0.11
C GLN A 105 8.66 -2.58 -1.09
N ASN A 106 9.44 -1.51 -1.20
CA ASN A 106 10.50 -1.40 -2.19
C ASN A 106 11.68 -2.34 -1.90
N ARG A 107 12.79 -2.22 -2.65
CA ARG A 107 13.96 -3.09 -2.43
C ARG A 107 14.61 -2.90 -1.08
N ASP A 108 14.50 -1.74 -0.43
CA ASP A 108 15.02 -1.51 0.92
C ASP A 108 14.05 -1.97 2.01
N GLY A 109 12.89 -2.51 1.63
CA GLY A 109 11.82 -2.88 2.55
C GLY A 109 11.03 -1.67 3.05
N ASP A 110 11.26 -0.48 2.51
CA ASP A 110 10.49 0.70 2.86
C ASP A 110 9.10 0.60 2.24
N THR A 111 8.09 0.85 3.06
CA THR A 111 6.75 1.26 2.59
C THR A 111 6.71 2.77 2.37
N VAL A 112 5.63 3.27 1.79
CA VAL A 112 5.42 4.71 1.64
C VAL A 112 5.39 5.46 2.97
N PHE A 113 5.04 4.79 4.09
CA PHE A 113 5.13 5.36 5.44
C PHE A 113 6.58 5.57 5.87
N HIS A 114 7.51 4.67 5.52
CA HIS A 114 8.93 4.86 5.81
C HIS A 114 9.48 6.06 5.02
N VAL A 115 9.09 6.19 3.75
CA VAL A 115 9.49 7.33 2.91
C VAL A 115 8.91 8.64 3.44
N ALA A 116 7.62 8.68 3.80
CA ALA A 116 6.97 9.85 4.37
C ALA A 116 7.54 10.21 5.75
N ALA A 117 7.88 9.22 6.57
CA ALA A 117 8.52 9.44 7.87
C ALA A 117 9.84 10.22 7.75
N ARG A 118 10.58 10.03 6.65
CA ARG A 118 11.82 10.76 6.40
C ARG A 118 11.62 12.19 5.89
N SER A 119 10.47 12.50 5.28
CA SER A 119 10.26 13.79 4.61
C SER A 119 10.05 14.96 5.57
N GLY A 120 9.64 14.69 6.81
CA GLY A 120 9.30 15.74 7.79
C GLY A 120 7.93 16.38 7.54
N ASN A 121 7.15 15.88 6.58
CA ASN A 121 5.82 16.40 6.26
C ASN A 121 4.72 15.60 7.00
N LEU A 122 4.30 16.10 8.16
CA LEU A 122 3.25 15.46 8.97
C LEU A 122 1.90 15.38 8.23
N LYS A 123 1.54 16.42 7.46
CA LYS A 123 0.28 16.43 6.68
C LYS A 123 0.25 15.31 5.64
N LEU A 124 1.37 15.07 4.97
CA LEU A 124 1.52 13.95 4.03
C LEU A 124 1.36 12.60 4.75
N MET A 125 1.90 12.46 5.96
CA MET A 125 1.72 11.25 6.77
C MET A 125 0.25 11.03 7.15
N ILE A 126 -0.45 12.09 7.60
CA ILE A 126 -1.88 12.04 7.95
C ILE A 126 -2.72 11.64 6.74
N MET A 127 -2.46 12.24 5.57
CA MET A 127 -3.14 11.90 4.32
C MET A 127 -2.99 10.41 3.96
N LEU A 128 -1.77 9.87 4.02
CA LEU A 128 -1.52 8.44 3.75
C LEU A 128 -2.23 7.52 4.77
N TYR A 129 -2.27 7.93 6.03
CA TYR A 129 -2.95 7.18 7.10
C TYR A 129 -4.48 7.19 6.96
N ARG A 130 -5.07 8.35 6.64
CA ARG A 130 -6.51 8.45 6.36
C ARG A 130 -6.90 7.65 5.12
N PHE A 131 -6.01 7.62 4.12
CA PHE A 131 -6.25 6.86 2.88
C PHE A 131 -6.31 5.35 3.08
N ILE A 132 -5.48 4.77 3.97
CA ILE A 132 -5.58 3.32 4.26
C ILE A 132 -6.90 2.98 4.98
N ASN A 133 -7.47 3.92 5.73
CA ASN A 133 -8.77 3.73 6.39
C ASN A 133 -9.98 3.98 5.45
N ASN A 134 -9.75 4.38 4.20
CA ASN A 134 -10.83 4.89 3.35
C ASN A 134 -11.63 6.03 3.98
N HIS A 135 -10.94 6.90 4.71
CA HIS A 135 -11.58 8.07 5.28
C HIS A 135 -11.80 9.13 4.20
N TRP A 136 -12.99 9.72 4.18
CA TRP A 136 -13.39 10.72 3.18
C TRP A 136 -12.52 11.99 3.22
N SER A 137 -11.95 12.32 4.39
CA SER A 137 -11.02 13.46 4.53
C SER A 137 -9.56 13.13 4.21
N ALA A 138 -9.27 11.98 3.59
CA ALA A 138 -7.89 11.60 3.26
C ALA A 138 -7.19 12.67 2.40
N LEU A 139 -7.89 13.29 1.47
CA LEU A 139 -7.34 14.31 0.56
C LEU A 139 -7.28 15.72 1.19
N ASP A 140 -7.80 15.89 2.40
CA ASP A 140 -7.78 17.14 3.16
C ASP A 140 -7.23 16.90 4.59
N PRO A 141 -5.90 16.79 4.74
CA PRO A 141 -5.29 16.52 6.04
C PRO A 141 -5.39 17.69 7.03
N ASP A 142 -5.78 18.88 6.57
CA ASP A 142 -5.99 20.06 7.42
C ASP A 142 -7.37 20.07 8.08
N MET A 143 -8.27 19.20 7.62
CA MET A 143 -9.57 19.02 8.23
C MET A 143 -9.41 18.30 9.59
N GLU A 144 -9.66 19.06 10.65
CA GLU A 144 -9.78 18.55 12.01
C GLU A 144 -11.19 17.98 12.20
N ASP A 145 -11.25 16.67 12.42
CA ASP A 145 -12.49 15.94 12.70
C ASP A 145 -12.23 14.99 13.87
N GLU A 146 -13.12 15.00 14.88
CA GLU A 146 -13.04 14.07 16.00
C GLU A 146 -13.15 12.60 15.54
N GLU A 147 -13.84 12.37 14.41
CA GLU A 147 -14.00 11.06 13.77
C GLU A 147 -12.79 10.68 12.89
N SER A 148 -11.74 11.51 12.84
CA SER A 148 -10.54 11.19 12.07
C SER A 148 -9.92 9.88 12.59
N PRO A 149 -9.48 8.97 11.70
CA PRO A 149 -9.05 7.63 12.11
C PRO A 149 -7.84 7.62 13.03
N GLU A 150 -7.01 8.66 13.00
CA GLU A 150 -5.88 8.80 13.92
C GLU A 150 -6.33 9.03 15.36
N ASN A 151 -7.57 9.46 15.59
CA ASN A 151 -8.18 9.67 16.90
C ASN A 151 -8.92 8.44 17.42
N ASP A 152 -9.10 7.40 16.60
CA ASP A 152 -9.78 6.16 16.99
C ASP A 152 -9.19 5.60 18.29
N LYS A 153 -10.08 5.25 19.23
CA LYS A 153 -9.72 4.60 20.49
C LYS A 153 -10.35 3.22 20.51
N PHE A 154 -9.52 2.18 20.51
CA PHE A 154 -9.99 0.82 20.55
C PHE A 154 -10.13 0.35 22.00
N PRO A 155 -11.34 -0.06 22.46
CA PRO A 155 -11.44 -0.81 23.70
C PRO A 155 -10.60 -2.10 23.66
N LYS A 156 -10.34 -2.67 24.84
CA LYS A 156 -9.47 -3.85 25.00
C LYS A 156 -9.91 -5.10 24.21
N THR A 157 -11.16 -5.14 23.72
CA THR A 157 -11.78 -6.33 23.11
C THR A 157 -12.38 -6.04 21.73
N VAL A 158 -11.85 -5.06 20.97
CA VAL A 158 -12.44 -4.68 19.68
C VAL A 158 -12.17 -5.69 18.58
N ASP A 159 -13.11 -5.72 17.64
CA ASP A 159 -12.99 -6.20 16.27
C ASP A 159 -11.61 -5.87 15.64
N GLU A 160 -10.72 -6.86 15.74
CA GLU A 160 -9.35 -6.80 15.25
C GLU A 160 -9.31 -6.55 13.73
N GLY A 161 -10.39 -6.84 13.00
CA GLY A 161 -10.54 -6.65 11.56
C GLY A 161 -10.12 -5.26 11.06
N TYR A 162 -10.74 -4.22 11.64
CA TYR A 162 -10.65 -2.85 11.12
C TYR A 162 -9.35 -2.12 11.45
N SER A 163 -8.64 -2.55 12.48
CA SER A 163 -7.40 -1.86 12.93
C SER A 163 -6.13 -2.62 12.58
N SER A 164 -6.22 -3.92 12.26
CA SER A 164 -5.05 -4.75 11.97
C SER A 164 -4.25 -4.23 10.78
N SER A 165 -4.89 -3.87 9.67
CA SER A 165 -4.18 -3.34 8.50
C SER A 165 -3.42 -2.05 8.82
N ARG A 166 -4.06 -1.13 9.55
CA ARG A 166 -3.46 0.13 9.98
C ARG A 166 -2.26 -0.11 10.90
N LEU A 167 -2.45 -0.90 11.96
CA LEU A 167 -1.37 -1.19 12.90
C LEU A 167 -0.22 -1.92 12.22
N MET A 168 -0.52 -2.90 11.36
CA MET A 168 0.47 -3.66 10.60
C MET A 168 1.34 -2.75 9.73
N LEU A 169 0.77 -1.77 9.03
CA LEU A 169 1.57 -0.81 8.26
C LEU A 169 2.50 0.03 9.14
N LEU A 170 2.02 0.48 10.30
CA LEU A 170 2.82 1.30 11.22
C LEU A 170 4.02 0.54 11.79
N ILE A 171 3.84 -0.75 12.09
CA ILE A 171 4.87 -1.60 12.72
C ILE A 171 5.70 -2.42 11.72
N THR A 172 5.32 -2.41 10.43
CA THR A 172 6.08 -3.08 9.37
C THR A 172 7.50 -2.56 9.37
N LYS A 173 8.48 -3.47 9.39
CA LYS A 173 9.90 -3.14 9.41
C LYS A 173 10.49 -3.20 8.01
N ASN A 174 11.34 -2.23 7.68
CA ASN A 174 12.20 -2.29 6.51
C ASN A 174 13.40 -3.23 6.72
N ARG A 175 14.33 -3.29 5.75
CA ARG A 175 15.52 -4.15 5.84
C ARG A 175 16.49 -3.76 6.95
N ALA A 176 16.45 -2.52 7.40
CA ALA A 176 17.23 -2.06 8.55
C ALA A 176 16.56 -2.41 9.89
N GLY A 177 15.41 -3.10 9.88
CA GLY A 177 14.69 -3.51 11.08
C GLY A 177 13.89 -2.37 11.75
N ARG A 178 13.74 -1.23 11.08
CA ARG A 178 13.02 -0.05 11.59
C ARG A 178 11.63 0.04 10.97
N GLY A 179 10.63 0.34 11.79
CA GLY A 179 9.32 0.79 11.31
C GLY A 179 9.29 2.29 11.05
N ALA A 180 8.14 2.82 10.61
CA ALA A 180 8.02 4.23 10.21
C ALA A 180 8.36 5.21 11.34
N ALA A 181 7.92 4.96 12.57
CA ALA A 181 8.26 5.82 13.72
C ALA A 181 9.76 5.84 14.01
N ALA A 182 10.41 4.67 13.92
CA ALA A 182 11.85 4.54 14.11
C ALA A 182 12.63 5.22 12.97
N GLU A 183 12.14 5.18 11.73
CA GLU A 183 12.71 5.94 10.61
C GLU A 183 12.60 7.45 10.82
N ALA A 184 11.42 7.96 11.24
CA ALA A 184 11.23 9.37 11.54
C ALA A 184 12.22 9.84 12.62
N ARG A 185 12.34 9.07 13.71
CA ARG A 185 13.30 9.36 14.78
C ARG A 185 14.74 9.35 14.30
N PHE A 186 15.11 8.40 13.44
CA PHE A 186 16.47 8.27 12.92
C PHE A 186 16.92 9.51 12.14
N VAL A 187 16.01 10.19 11.43
CA VAL A 187 16.32 11.42 10.69
C VAL A 187 15.98 12.72 11.46
N GLY A 188 15.59 12.63 12.73
CA GLY A 188 15.28 13.80 13.57
C GLY A 188 13.85 14.35 13.45
N ASN A 189 12.94 13.65 12.77
CA ASN A 189 11.53 14.03 12.65
C ASN A 189 10.71 13.57 13.87
N TYR A 190 11.03 14.12 15.05
CA TYR A 190 10.45 13.68 16.32
C TYR A 190 8.93 13.88 16.42
N GLU A 191 8.39 14.92 15.76
CA GLU A 191 6.94 15.16 15.71
C GLU A 191 6.21 14.00 15.02
N ILE A 192 6.66 13.59 13.83
CA ILE A 192 6.09 12.45 13.10
C ILE A 192 6.29 11.16 13.90
N SER A 193 7.47 10.95 14.49
CA SER A 193 7.70 9.77 15.35
C SER A 193 6.71 9.72 16.51
N GLY A 194 6.50 10.84 17.21
CA GLY A 194 5.58 10.93 18.34
C GLY A 194 4.12 10.70 17.91
N TRP A 195 3.73 11.27 16.77
CA TRP A 195 2.40 11.06 16.20
C TRP A 195 2.16 9.58 15.85
N LEU A 196 3.11 8.93 15.15
CA LEU A 196 3.01 7.51 14.79
C LEU A 196 2.94 6.59 16.02
N ASP A 197 3.79 6.84 17.03
CA ASP A 197 3.78 6.07 18.27
C ASP A 197 2.44 6.25 19.02
N ALA A 198 1.88 7.47 19.04
CA ALA A 198 0.60 7.76 19.67
C ALA A 198 -0.56 7.03 18.97
N VAL A 199 -0.59 7.03 17.63
CA VAL A 199 -1.58 6.27 16.84
C VAL A 199 -1.43 4.77 17.12
N ALA A 200 -0.22 4.21 17.03
CA ALA A 200 0.00 2.79 17.28
C ALA A 200 -0.43 2.36 18.69
N ASN A 201 -0.18 3.19 19.70
CA ASN A 201 -0.61 2.93 21.08
C ASN A 201 -2.12 3.04 21.28
N ARG A 202 -2.82 3.88 20.51
CA ARG A 202 -4.30 3.91 20.52
C ARG A 202 -4.92 2.68 19.86
N LEU A 203 -4.29 2.18 18.80
CA LEU A 203 -4.70 0.94 18.15
C LEU A 203 -4.45 -0.25 19.08
N ASP A 204 -3.27 -0.36 19.69
CA ASP A 204 -2.88 -1.52 20.52
C ASP A 204 -2.33 -1.07 21.89
N PRO A 205 -3.21 -0.66 22.83
CA PRO A 205 -2.80 -0.13 24.12
C PRO A 205 -2.01 -1.11 25.00
N GLU A 206 -2.30 -2.41 24.88
CA GLU A 206 -1.66 -3.46 25.68
C GLU A 206 -0.38 -4.01 25.04
N GLY A 207 -0.13 -3.69 23.77
CA GLY A 207 1.05 -4.19 23.05
C GLY A 207 0.94 -5.67 22.65
N SER A 208 -0.19 -6.34 22.92
CA SER A 208 -0.37 -7.77 22.70
C SER A 208 -0.33 -8.11 21.20
N ARG A 209 -0.83 -7.22 20.35
CA ARG A 209 -0.81 -7.40 18.89
C ARG A 209 0.58 -7.18 18.29
N ARG A 210 1.49 -6.53 19.01
CA ARG A 210 2.89 -6.34 18.59
C ARG A 210 3.81 -7.52 18.95
N THR A 211 3.27 -8.60 19.54
CA THR A 211 3.98 -9.86 19.78
C THR A 211 4.11 -10.71 18.52
N GLY A 212 4.93 -11.77 18.56
CA GLY A 212 5.05 -12.70 17.42
C GLY A 212 3.72 -13.35 17.03
N GLN A 213 2.92 -13.78 18.01
CA GLN A 213 1.60 -14.36 17.78
C GLN A 213 0.61 -13.30 17.27
N GLY A 214 0.52 -12.15 17.95
CA GLY A 214 -0.40 -11.08 17.55
C GLY A 214 -0.12 -10.55 16.14
N ILE A 215 1.15 -10.48 15.71
CA ILE A 215 1.50 -10.16 14.33
C ILE A 215 1.01 -11.24 13.37
N SER A 216 1.10 -12.52 13.73
CA SER A 216 0.57 -13.62 12.92
C SER A 216 -0.94 -13.49 12.74
N ASP A 217 -1.67 -13.26 13.83
CA ASP A 217 -3.13 -13.15 13.81
C ASP A 217 -3.57 -11.95 12.95
N MET A 218 -2.88 -10.80 13.09
CA MET A 218 -3.13 -9.64 12.24
C MET A 218 -2.83 -9.90 10.76
N VAL A 219 -1.82 -10.72 10.44
CA VAL A 219 -1.54 -11.11 9.05
C VAL A 219 -2.74 -11.85 8.48
N ASP A 220 -3.25 -12.86 9.17
CA ASP A 220 -4.38 -13.66 8.70
C ASP A 220 -5.63 -12.78 8.46
N ILE A 221 -5.92 -11.88 9.40
CA ILE A 221 -7.01 -10.91 9.29
C ILE A 221 -6.90 -10.03 8.04
N VAL A 222 -5.70 -9.48 7.76
CA VAL A 222 -5.54 -8.63 6.58
C VAL A 222 -5.56 -9.45 5.30
N MET A 223 -4.95 -10.64 5.32
CA MET A 223 -4.95 -11.53 4.16
C MET A 223 -6.37 -11.82 3.68
N GLU A 224 -7.26 -12.12 4.62
CA GLU A 224 -8.69 -12.31 4.37
C GLU A 224 -9.37 -10.98 3.97
N GLY A 225 -9.25 -9.94 4.79
CA GLY A 225 -9.96 -8.66 4.62
C GLY A 225 -9.63 -7.91 3.32
N PHE A 226 -8.44 -8.12 2.78
CA PHE A 226 -7.98 -7.50 1.52
C PHE A 226 -7.79 -8.50 0.39
N CYS A 227 -8.38 -9.70 0.50
CA CYS A 227 -8.46 -10.70 -0.57
C CYS A 227 -7.09 -11.11 -1.13
N TYR A 228 -6.05 -11.16 -0.29
CA TYR A 228 -4.73 -11.61 -0.73
C TYR A 228 -4.70 -13.09 -1.06
N ASP A 229 -5.53 -13.91 -0.44
CA ASP A 229 -5.63 -15.35 -0.72
C ASP A 229 -6.03 -15.60 -2.18
N LEU A 230 -7.01 -14.81 -2.66
CA LEU A 230 -7.43 -14.84 -4.07
C LEU A 230 -6.25 -14.53 -5.01
N MET A 231 -5.33 -13.64 -4.62
CA MET A 231 -4.15 -13.31 -5.42
C MET A 231 -3.10 -14.42 -5.39
N ILE A 232 -2.92 -15.06 -4.23
CA ILE A 232 -2.00 -16.19 -4.07
C ILE A 232 -2.43 -17.37 -4.93
N GLU A 233 -3.70 -17.79 -4.83
CA GLU A 233 -4.25 -18.90 -5.62
C GLU A 233 -4.11 -18.66 -7.13
N ARG A 234 -4.32 -17.41 -7.57
CA ARG A 234 -4.11 -17.03 -8.98
C ARG A 234 -2.68 -17.18 -9.40
N LYS A 235 -1.73 -16.64 -8.62
CA LYS A 235 -0.31 -16.75 -8.91
C LYS A 235 0.16 -18.20 -8.99
N GLN A 236 -0.39 -19.07 -8.13
CA GLN A 236 -0.14 -20.50 -8.17
C GLN A 236 -0.65 -21.12 -9.48
N ARG A 237 -1.89 -20.84 -9.88
CA ARG A 237 -2.46 -21.31 -11.15
C ARG A 237 -1.66 -20.85 -12.37
N GLU A 238 -1.28 -19.58 -12.44
CA GLU A 238 -0.43 -19.08 -13.52
C GLU A 238 0.92 -19.79 -13.60
N THR A 239 1.51 -20.10 -12.44
CA THR A 239 2.80 -20.80 -12.37
C THR A 239 2.63 -22.23 -12.88
N GLN A 240 1.56 -22.91 -12.49
CA GLN A 240 1.22 -24.25 -12.98
C GLN A 240 0.99 -24.26 -14.49
N GLU A 241 0.21 -23.31 -15.02
CA GLU A 241 -0.04 -23.18 -16.46
C GLU A 241 1.25 -22.98 -17.26
N LYS A 242 2.13 -22.06 -16.82
CA LYS A 242 3.42 -21.82 -17.48
C LYS A 242 4.32 -23.05 -17.49
N LEU A 243 4.34 -23.82 -16.40
CA LEU A 243 5.09 -25.06 -16.32
C LEU A 243 4.53 -26.09 -17.31
N LEU A 244 3.22 -26.28 -17.34
CA LEU A 244 2.56 -27.19 -18.28
C LEU A 244 2.83 -26.82 -19.73
N THR A 245 2.74 -25.53 -20.09
CA THR A 245 3.05 -25.07 -21.45
C THR A 245 4.52 -25.32 -21.78
N SER A 246 5.44 -25.03 -20.86
CA SER A 246 6.88 -25.26 -21.07
C SER A 246 7.21 -26.73 -21.29
N PHE A 247 6.56 -27.66 -20.58
CA PHE A 247 6.74 -29.09 -20.80
C PHE A 247 6.13 -29.57 -22.12
N SER A 248 5.05 -28.94 -22.60
CA SER A 248 4.47 -29.32 -23.90
C SER A 248 5.40 -29.03 -25.08
N TYR A 249 6.24 -27.99 -24.97
CA TYR A 249 7.25 -27.65 -25.96
C TYR A 249 8.50 -28.55 -25.91
N LEU A 250 8.71 -29.31 -24.84
CA LEU A 250 9.85 -30.23 -24.68
C LEU A 250 9.55 -31.66 -25.13
N ARG A 251 8.31 -31.96 -25.56
CA ARG A 251 7.89 -33.29 -26.05
C ARG A 251 7.98 -33.44 -27.58
N VAL A 252 8.78 -32.59 -28.24
CA VAL A 252 9.12 -32.68 -29.67
C VAL A 252 10.50 -33.31 -29.81
#